data_AF-A0A956Y553-F1
#
_entry.id   AF-A0A956Y553-F1
#
_cell.length_a   1.000
_cell.length_b   1.000
_cell.length_c   1.000
_cell.angle_alpha   90.00
_cell.angle_beta   90.00
_cell.angle_gamma   90.00
#
_symmetry.space_group_name_H-M   'P 1'
#
loop_
_entity.id
_entity.type
_entity.pdbx_description
1 polymer ?
#
loop_
_entity_poly.entity_id
_entity_poly.type
_entity_poly.pdbx_seq_one_letter_code
_entity_poly.pdbx_strand_id
1 'polypeptide(L)'
;MDIETLRKWIAERDSFSILETVDVFTGERTVLREFDYIIEAPNWTRDGRYLVYNAKGRMFTYELATGDIQEIDTGFATDCNNDHVLSPDNSHLAISHFTNEDATSR
;
A
#
# COMPACT_ATOMS: atom_id res chain seq x y z
N MET A 1 -23.31 -2.86 -2.93
CA MET A 1 -22.76 -2.20 -1.74
C MET A 1 -22.11 -0.93 -2.25
N ASP A 2 -22.40 0.24 -1.67
CA ASP A 2 -21.75 1.49 -2.08
C ASP A 2 -20.40 1.66 -1.38
N ILE A 3 -19.65 2.68 -1.78
CA ILE A 3 -18.32 2.94 -1.22
C ILE A 3 -18.36 3.29 0.27
N GLU A 4 -19.40 3.97 0.74
CA GLU A 4 -19.54 4.34 2.16
C GLU A 4 -19.70 3.11 3.05
N THR A 5 -20.48 2.12 2.60
CA THR A 5 -20.62 0.85 3.31
C THR A 5 -19.29 0.10 3.34
N LEU A 6 -18.54 0.07 2.23
CA LEU A 6 -17.23 -0.58 2.18
C LEU A 6 -16.22 0.11 3.12
N ARG A 7 -16.17 1.44 3.12
CA ARG A 7 -15.30 2.24 4.01
C ARG A 7 -15.56 1.90 5.48
N LYS A 8 -16.83 1.78 5.87
CA LYS A 8 -17.21 1.39 7.23
C LYS A 8 -16.68 0.00 7.57
N TRP A 9 -16.85 -0.98 6.69
CA TRP A 9 -16.33 -2.34 6.92
C TRP A 9 -14.81 -2.40 6.99
N ILE A 10 -14.11 -1.61 6.17
CA ILE A 10 -12.64 -1.50 6.22
C ILE A 10 -12.20 -0.89 7.57
N ALA A 11 -12.89 0.15 8.04
CA ALA A 11 -12.58 0.82 9.30
C ALA A 11 -12.84 -0.06 10.54
N GLU A 12 -13.74 -1.04 10.43
CA GLU A 12 -14.05 -2.00 11.50
C GLU A 12 -13.09 -3.21 11.52
N ARG A 13 -12.13 -3.31 10.58
CA ARG A 13 -11.16 -4.41 10.55
C ARG A 13 -10.20 -4.30 11.74
N ASP A 14 -10.30 -5.26 12.64
CA ASP A 14 -9.34 -5.49 13.72
C ASP A 14 -8.22 -6.41 13.22
N SER A 15 -7.23 -5.83 12.56
CA SER A 15 -6.12 -6.57 11.95
C SER A 15 -4.85 -5.72 11.97
N PHE A 16 -3.73 -6.37 12.27
CA PHE A 16 -2.41 -5.77 12.22
C PHE A 16 -1.63 -6.26 11.00
N SER A 17 -0.60 -5.53 10.60
CA SER A 17 0.30 -5.92 9.52
C SER A 17 1.75 -5.69 9.92
N ILE A 18 2.63 -6.57 9.44
CA ILE A 18 4.07 -6.47 9.67
C ILE A 18 4.73 -6.31 8.30
N LEU A 19 5.38 -5.17 8.08
CA LEU A 19 6.23 -4.95 6.92
C LEU A 19 7.61 -5.51 7.23
N GLU A 20 8.10 -6.39 6.37
CA GLU A 20 9.39 -7.04 6.52
C GLU A 20 10.08 -7.24 5.18
N THR A 21 11.41 -7.35 5.24
CA THR A 21 12.24 -7.77 4.11
C THR A 21 12.84 -9.14 4.38
N VAL A 22 13.03 -9.90 3.31
CA VAL A 22 13.67 -11.21 3.38
C VAL A 22 14.89 -11.21 2.45
N ASP A 23 16.05 -11.58 2.98
CA ASP A 23 17.21 -11.86 2.14
C ASP A 23 16.94 -13.15 1.35
N VAL A 24 16.98 -13.07 0.02
CA VAL A 24 16.59 -14.18 -0.87
C VAL A 24 17.60 -15.34 -0.90
N PHE A 25 18.83 -15.13 -0.41
CA PHE A 25 19.87 -16.15 -0.37
C PHE A 25 19.93 -16.85 0.98
N THR A 26 19.75 -16.12 2.08
CA THR A 26 19.85 -16.65 3.45
C THR A 26 18.49 -16.98 4.07
N GLY A 27 17.42 -16.35 3.60
CA GLY A 27 16.10 -16.40 4.22
C GLY A 27 15.98 -15.57 5.50
N GLU A 28 16.99 -14.75 5.83
CA GLU A 28 16.95 -13.87 7.00
C GLU A 28 15.84 -12.82 6.83
N ARG A 29 14.99 -12.68 7.86
CA ARG A 29 13.86 -11.75 7.89
C ARG A 29 14.19 -10.57 8.79
N THR A 30 13.93 -9.36 8.30
CA THR A 30 14.04 -8.12 9.09
C THR A 30 12.68 -7.44 9.15
N VAL A 31 12.18 -7.23 10.36
CA VAL A 31 10.96 -6.43 10.58
C VAL A 31 11.30 -4.95 10.43
N LEU A 32 10.63 -4.29 9.51
CA LEU A 32 10.78 -2.86 9.22
C LEU A 32 9.80 -2.01 10.02
N ARG A 33 8.55 -2.48 10.13
CA ARG A 33 7.48 -1.79 10.87
C ARG A 33 6.29 -2.69 11.15
N GLU A 34 5.63 -2.43 12.27
CA GLU A 34 4.32 -2.97 12.60
C GLU A 34 3.26 -1.87 12.47
N PHE A 35 2.08 -2.26 11.98
CA PHE A 35 0.93 -1.40 11.79
C PHE A 35 -0.28 -1.99 12.51
N ASP A 36 -1.05 -1.16 13.21
CA ASP A 36 -2.35 -1.50 13.80
C ASP A 36 -3.49 -1.44 12.77
N TYR A 37 -3.14 -1.49 11.49
CA TYR A 37 -4.06 -1.55 10.37
C TYR A 37 -3.45 -2.37 9.23
N ILE A 38 -4.29 -2.69 8.25
CA ILE A 38 -3.89 -3.44 7.06
C ILE A 38 -3.08 -2.56 6.10
N ILE A 39 -1.89 -3.05 5.73
CA ILE A 39 -1.15 -2.61 4.55
C ILE A 39 -1.14 -3.75 3.52
N GLU A 40 -1.09 -3.43 2.24
CA GLU A 40 -1.19 -4.44 1.17
C GLU A 40 -0.14 -4.18 0.07
N ALA A 41 0.24 -5.27 -0.60
CA ALA A 41 1.06 -5.31 -1.82
C ALA A 41 2.31 -4.40 -1.86
N PRO A 42 3.27 -4.49 -0.91
CA PRO A 42 4.49 -3.70 -0.98
C PRO A 42 5.32 -4.00 -2.25
N ASN A 43 5.68 -2.94 -2.98
CA ASN A 43 6.50 -2.95 -4.20
C ASN A 43 7.78 -2.13 -4.01
N TRP A 44 8.90 -2.63 -4.51
CA TRP A 44 10.19 -1.93 -4.42
C TRP A 44 10.34 -0.85 -5.49
N THR A 45 10.86 0.32 -5.14
CA THR A 45 11.39 1.23 -6.15
C THR A 45 12.65 0.63 -6.78
N ARG A 46 12.87 0.91 -8.07
CA ARG A 46 14.04 0.41 -8.82
C ARG A 46 15.39 0.66 -8.14
N ASP A 47 15.55 1.77 -7.44
CA ASP A 47 16.79 2.13 -6.73
C ASP A 47 16.93 1.47 -5.35
N GLY A 48 15.91 0.71 -4.91
CA GLY A 48 15.86 0.04 -3.61
C GLY A 48 15.70 0.98 -2.43
N ARG A 49 15.42 2.28 -2.66
CA ARG A 49 15.32 3.26 -1.58
C ARG A 49 13.99 3.18 -0.83
N TYR A 50 12.90 2.88 -1.54
CA TYR A 50 11.55 2.89 -1.00
C TYR A 50 10.79 1.60 -1.27
N LEU A 51 9.84 1.31 -0.38
CA LEU A 51 8.73 0.40 -0.61
C LEU A 51 7.45 1.23 -0.81
N VAL A 52 6.70 0.96 -1.87
CA VAL A 52 5.38 1.54 -2.13
C VAL A 52 4.31 0.52 -1.74
N TYR A 53 3.31 0.92 -0.98
CA TYR A 53 2.22 0.04 -0.56
C TYR A 53 0.91 0.82 -0.46
N ASN A 54 -0.24 0.13 -0.44
CA ASN A 54 -1.53 0.75 -0.15
C ASN A 54 -1.96 0.49 1.31
N ALA A 55 -2.69 1.44 1.87
CA ALA A 55 -3.37 1.28 3.16
C ALA A 55 -4.58 2.23 3.23
N LYS A 56 -5.69 1.78 3.81
CA LYS A 56 -6.88 2.63 4.06
C LYS A 56 -7.34 3.45 2.83
N GLY A 57 -7.27 2.87 1.64
CA GLY A 57 -7.66 3.54 0.40
C GLY A 57 -6.59 4.46 -0.23
N ARG A 58 -5.41 4.59 0.36
CA ARG A 58 -4.36 5.53 -0.07
C ARG A 58 -3.06 4.80 -0.36
N MET A 59 -2.14 5.49 -1.03
CA MET A 59 -0.81 4.99 -1.38
C MET A 59 0.26 5.63 -0.51
N PHE A 60 1.28 4.87 -0.14
CA PHE A 60 2.36 5.33 0.74
C PHE A 60 3.71 4.83 0.26
N THR A 61 4.76 5.61 0.56
CA THR A 61 6.16 5.17 0.51
C THR A 61 6.69 4.92 1.91
N TYR A 62 7.46 3.86 2.11
CA TYR A 62 8.33 3.64 3.27
C TYR A 62 9.80 3.75 2.83
N GLU A 63 10.59 4.64 3.42
CA GLU A 63 12.03 4.79 3.12
C GLU A 63 12.86 3.81 3.97
N LEU A 64 13.65 2.94 3.32
CA LEU A 64 14.39 1.90 4.04
C LEU A 64 15.47 2.44 4.99
N ALA A 65 16.09 3.57 4.66
CA ALA A 65 17.20 4.12 5.44
C ALA A 65 16.75 4.77 6.75
N THR A 66 15.56 5.37 6.76
CA THR A 66 15.05 6.21 7.87
C THR A 66 13.85 5.58 8.56
N GLY A 67 13.11 4.72 7.87
CA GLY A 67 11.81 4.23 8.29
C GLY A 67 10.69 5.25 8.13
N ASP A 68 10.92 6.35 7.41
CA ASP A 68 9.94 7.40 7.19
C ASP A 68 8.82 6.92 6.26
N ILE A 69 7.59 7.35 6.57
CA ILE A 69 6.40 7.06 5.78
C ILE A 69 5.84 8.36 5.21
N GLN A 70 5.56 8.38 3.92
CA GLN A 70 4.94 9.51 3.24
C GLN A 70 3.77 9.03 2.39
N GLU A 71 2.68 9.78 2.40
CA GLU A 71 1.55 9.54 1.49
C GLU A 71 1.93 9.98 0.07
N ILE A 72 1.57 9.18 -0.92
CA ILE A 72 1.65 9.56 -2.33
C ILE A 72 0.31 10.18 -2.70
N ASP A 73 0.31 11.44 -3.13
CA ASP A 73 -0.90 12.11 -3.59
C ASP A 73 -1.40 11.48 -4.90
N THR A 74 -2.51 10.76 -4.82
CA THR A 74 -3.22 10.13 -5.94
C THR A 74 -4.44 10.93 -6.40
N GLY A 75 -4.60 12.17 -5.92
CA GLY A 75 -5.71 13.05 -6.26
C GLY A 75 -7.06 12.49 -5.80
N PHE A 76 -7.97 12.25 -6.75
CA PHE A 76 -9.31 11.74 -6.42
C PHE A 76 -9.32 10.28 -5.97
N ALA A 77 -8.26 9.53 -6.27
CA ALA A 77 -8.22 8.10 -6.05
C ALA A 77 -7.86 7.80 -4.58
N THR A 78 -8.83 7.90 -3.68
CA THR A 78 -8.68 7.72 -2.22
C THR A 78 -9.32 6.44 -1.68
N ASP A 79 -9.74 5.54 -2.56
CA ASP A 79 -10.21 4.19 -2.28
C ASP A 79 -9.39 3.15 -3.07
N CYS A 80 -8.07 3.37 -3.13
CA CYS A 80 -7.11 2.42 -3.70
C CYS A 80 -7.11 1.09 -2.95
N ASN A 81 -6.96 0.00 -3.70
CA ASN A 81 -6.86 -1.34 -3.14
C ASN A 81 -5.54 -2.02 -3.55
N ASN A 82 -5.44 -3.32 -3.32
CA ASN A 82 -4.20 -4.09 -3.43
C ASN A 82 -3.41 -3.88 -4.73
N ASP A 83 -4.07 -3.77 -5.88
CA ASP A 83 -3.37 -3.81 -7.16
C ASP A 83 -2.75 -2.46 -7.52
N HIS A 84 -1.42 -2.41 -7.51
CA HIS A 84 -0.66 -1.24 -7.97
C HIS A 84 0.71 -1.66 -8.49
N VAL A 85 1.26 -0.87 -9.42
CA VAL A 85 2.57 -1.15 -10.02
C VAL A 85 3.27 0.13 -10.46
N LEU A 86 4.56 0.21 -10.14
CA LEU A 86 5.43 1.29 -10.62
C LEU A 86 5.81 1.06 -12.09
N SER A 87 5.88 2.13 -12.87
CA SER A 87 6.53 2.07 -14.19
C SER A 87 8.01 1.70 -14.04
N PRO A 88 8.66 1.11 -15.06
CA PRO A 88 10.06 0.70 -14.98
C PRO A 88 11.06 1.81 -14.60
N ASP A 89 10.70 3.07 -14.85
CA ASP A 89 11.47 4.27 -14.51
C ASP A 89 10.97 4.98 -13.24
N ASN A 90 10.00 4.39 -12.52
CA ASN A 90 9.30 4.92 -11.35
C ASN A 90 8.59 6.28 -11.55
N SER A 91 8.45 6.77 -12.79
CA SER A 91 7.82 8.07 -13.06
C SER A 91 6.28 8.05 -12.96
N HIS A 92 5.70 6.84 -13.01
CA HIS A 92 4.26 6.63 -12.91
C HIS A 92 3.93 5.48 -11.94
N LEU A 93 2.77 5.58 -11.32
CA LEU A 93 2.16 4.52 -10.51
C LEU A 93 0.78 4.23 -11.08
N ALA A 94 0.59 3.01 -11.58
CA ALA A 94 -0.75 2.51 -11.89
C ALA A 94 -1.37 1.96 -10.59
N ILE A 95 -2.64 2.27 -10.38
CA ILE A 95 -3.41 1.89 -9.19
C ILE A 95 -4.77 1.35 -9.64
N SER A 96 -5.30 0.39 -8.90
CA SER A 96 -6.73 0.08 -8.91
C SER A 96 -7.44 0.90 -7.83
N HIS A 97 -8.72 1.18 -8.07
CA HIS A 97 -9.53 2.00 -7.17
C HIS A 97 -10.98 1.49 -7.12
N PHE A 98 -11.60 1.52 -5.95
CA PHE A 98 -13.03 1.18 -5.83
C PHE A 98 -13.92 2.29 -6.36
N THR A 99 -14.84 1.95 -7.25
CA THR A 99 -15.83 2.90 -7.77
C THR A 99 -16.85 3.30 -6.73
N ASN A 100 -17.35 4.53 -6.83
CA ASN A 100 -18.24 5.09 -5.81
C ASN A 100 -19.58 4.34 -5.78
N GLU A 101 -20.12 4.02 -6.96
CA GLU A 101 -21.49 3.53 -7.14
C GLU A 101 -21.70 2.10 -6.64
N ASP A 102 -20.69 1.24 -6.83
CA ASP A 102 -20.81 -0.20 -6.62
C ASP A 102 -19.61 -0.84 -5.92
N ALA A 103 -18.63 -0.03 -5.47
CA ALA A 103 -17.44 -0.49 -4.77
C ALA A 103 -16.68 -1.60 -5.51
N THR A 104 -16.68 -1.55 -6.85
CA THR A 104 -15.98 -2.51 -7.69
C THR A 104 -14.58 -2.00 -8.00
N SER A 105 -13.59 -2.88 -7.92
CA SER A 105 -12.21 -2.54 -8.29
C SER A 105 -12.12 -2.30 -9.80
N ARG A 106 -11.55 -1.17 -10.21
CA ARG A 106 -11.28 -0.80 -11.60
C ARG A 106 -9.90 -0.19 -11.75
#